data_AF-M3I3E8-F1
#
_entry.id   AF-M3I3E8-F1
#
_cell.length_a   1.000
_cell.length_b   1.000
_cell.length_c   1.000
_cell.angle_alpha   90.00
_cell.angle_beta   90.00
_cell.angle_gamma   90.00
#
_symmetry.space_group_name_H-M   'P 1'
#
loop_
_entity.id
_entity.type
_entity.pdbx_description
1 polymer ?
#
loop_
_entity_poly.entity_id
_entity_poly.type
_entity_poly.pdbx_seq_one_letter_code
_entity_poly.pdbx_strand_id
1 'polypeptide(L)' 'MNPIVQNIIALVAGAVFGSIVNMGIIMVSGHIIPPPTGVDVTTMEGLRSSLHLFEPKHFIYRF' A
#
# COMPACT_ATOMS: atom_id res chain seq x y z
N MET A 1 19.21 -27.55 16.21
CA MET A 1 17.89 -27.21 15.63
C MET A 1 17.71 -27.99 14.34
N ASN A 2 16.51 -28.48 14.04
CA ASN A 2 16.25 -29.08 12.73
C ASN A 2 16.20 -27.95 11.68
N PRO A 3 17.04 -27.98 10.63
CA PRO A 3 17.09 -26.94 9.59
C PRO A 3 15.72 -26.62 8.98
N ILE A 4 14.85 -27.62 8.84
CA ILE A 4 13.50 -27.47 8.29
C ILE A 4 12.65 -26.56 9.19
N VAL A 5 12.64 -26.84 10.50
CA VAL A 5 11.87 -26.07 11.48
C VAL A 5 12.38 -24.62 11.55
N GLN A 6 13.70 -24.43 11.51
CA GLN A 6 14.31 -23.10 11.50
C GLN A 6 13.90 -22.29 10.27
N ASN A 7 13.91 -22.90 9.08
CA ASN A 7 13.53 -22.22 7.83
C ASN A 7 12.05 -21.85 7.81
N ILE A 8 11.16 -22.70 8.35
CA ILE A 8 9.74 -22.39 8.46
C ILE A 8 9.54 -21.17 9.36
N ILE A 9 10.19 -21.12 10.52
CA ILE A 9 10.10 -19.97 11.42
C ILE A 9 10.64 -18.71 10.75
N ALA A 10 11.77 -18.80 10.04
CA ALA A 10 12.35 -17.67 9.32
C ALA A 10 11.41 -17.15 8.22
N LEU A 11 10.75 -18.03 7.48
CA LEU A 11 9.78 -17.67 6.44
C LEU A 11 8.56 -16.95 7.04
N VAL A 12 7.99 -17.50 8.11
CA VAL A 12 6.82 -16.91 8.79
C VAL A 12 7.18 -15.55 9.39
N ALA A 13 8.33 -15.47 10.07
CA ALA A 13 8.81 -14.20 10.63
C ALA A 13 9.05 -13.15 9.53
N GLY A 14 9.67 -13.55 8.41
CA GLY A 14 9.87 -12.69 7.26
C GLY A 14 8.55 -12.20 6.63
N ALA A 15 7.56 -13.08 6.52
CA ALA A 15 6.23 -12.71 6.01
C ALA A 15 5.54 -11.71 6.95
N VAL A 16 5.52 -11.98 8.25
CA VAL A 16 4.92 -11.07 9.25
C VAL A 16 5.62 -9.71 9.23
N PHE A 17 6.95 -9.69 9.25
CA PHE A 17 7.71 -8.45 9.24
C PHE A 17 7.51 -7.67 7.94
N GLY A 18 7.54 -8.37 6.79
CA GLY A 18 7.26 -7.78 5.49
C GLY A 18 5.86 -7.18 5.40
N SER A 19 4.84 -7.86 5.94
CA SER A 19 3.47 -7.33 6.02
C SER A 19 3.37 -6.08 6.89
N ILE A 20 4.05 -6.04 8.05
CA ILE A 20 4.07 -4.86 8.93
C ILE A 20 4.70 -3.67 8.21
N VAL A 21 5.86 -3.87 7.58
CA VAL A 21 6.54 -2.81 6.82
C VAL A 21 5.67 -2.34 5.65
N ASN A 22 5.08 -3.26 4.89
CA ASN A 22 4.18 -2.93 3.77
C ASN A 22 2.95 -2.13 4.24
N MET A 23 2.36 -2.50 5.37
CA MET A 23 1.23 -1.78 5.94
C MET A 23 1.63 -0.37 6.40
N GLY A 24 2.82 -0.22 6.99
CA GLY A 24 3.38 1.09 7.33
C GLY A 24 3.51 2.02 6.12
N ILE A 25 3.99 1.49 5.00
CA ILE A 25 4.11 2.25 3.74
C ILE A 25 2.73 2.69 3.22
N ILE A 26 1.73 1.80 3.25
CA ILE A 26 0.36 2.10 2.81
C ILE A 26 -0.31 3.16 3.69
N MET A 27 -0.09 3.15 5.01
CA MET A 27 -0.72 4.14 5.90
C MET A 27 -0.13 5.56 5.69
N VAL A 28 1.15 5.64 5.37
CA VAL A 28 1.84 6.93 5.17
C VAL A 28 1.62 7.49 3.75
N SER A 29 1.30 6.65 2.77
CA SER A 29 1.18 7.06 1.37
C SER A 29 0.15 8.16 1.15
N GLY A 30 -1.04 8.06 1.75
CA GLY A 30 -2.10 9.06 1.65
C GLY A 30 -1.75 10.42 2.26
N HIS A 31 -0.73 10.47 3.12
CA HIS A 31 -0.19 11.73 3.67
C HIS A 31 0.90 12.33 2.78
N ILE A 32 1.70 11.50 2.10
CA ILE A 32 2.78 11.97 1.20
C ILE A 32 2.20 12.42 -0.14
N ILE A 33 1.32 11.61 -0.73
CA ILE A 33 0.65 11.89 -2.00
C ILE A 33 -0.85 11.73 -1.78
N PRO A 34 -1.53 12.80 -1.34
CA PRO A 34 -2.98 12.74 -1.12
C PRO A 34 -3.71 12.55 -2.46
N PRO A 35 -4.90 11.93 -2.44
CA PRO A 35 -5.76 11.85 -3.62
C PRO A 35 -6.20 13.26 -4.07
N PRO A 36 -6.62 13.40 -5.34
CA PRO A 36 -7.13 14.67 -5.86
C PRO A 36 -8.26 15.23 -4.98
N THR A 37 -8.20 16.54 -4.72
CA THR A 37 -9.14 17.23 -3.83
C THR A 37 -10.57 17.14 -4.33
N GLY A 38 -11.51 16.88 -3.41
CA GLY A 38 -12.95 17.01 -3.68
C GLY A 38 -13.60 15.77 -4.30
N VAL A 39 -12.91 14.63 -4.38
CA VAL A 39 -13.49 13.39 -4.91
C VAL A 39 -13.13 12.18 -4.05
N ASP A 40 -14.11 11.33 -3.79
CA ASP A 40 -13.92 10.07 -3.07
C ASP A 40 -13.42 8.97 -4.03
N VAL A 41 -12.12 8.72 -4.01
CA VAL A 41 -11.46 7.70 -4.84
C VAL A 41 -11.68 6.27 -4.34
N THR A 42 -12.36 6.06 -3.20
CA THR A 42 -12.71 4.73 -2.68
C THR A 42 -13.96 4.15 -3.34
N THR A 43 -14.68 4.96 -4.12
CA THR A 43 -15.84 4.54 -4.90
C THR A 43 -15.52 4.48 -6.39
N MET A 44 -16.18 3.58 -7.13
CA MET A 44 -15.97 3.47 -8.58
C MET A 44 -16.40 4.75 -9.33
N GLU A 45 -17.49 5.38 -8.89
CA GLU A 45 -18.01 6.62 -9.48
C GLU A 45 -17.10 7.82 -9.21
N GLY A 46 -16.61 7.97 -7.98
CA GLY A 46 -15.65 9.00 -7.61
C GLY A 46 -14.29 8.79 -8.29
N LEU A 47 -13.80 7.56 -8.38
CA LEU A 47 -12.57 7.26 -9.13
C LEU A 47 -12.72 7.67 -10.60
N ARG A 48 -13.80 7.21 -11.28
CA ARG A 48 -14.02 7.51 -12.70
C ARG A 48 -14.11 9.00 -13.00
N SER A 49 -14.80 9.76 -12.15
CA SER A 49 -14.97 11.20 -12.32
C SER A 49 -13.68 11.98 -12.01
N SER A 50 -12.79 11.45 -11.16
CA SER A 50 -11.53 12.11 -10.78
C SER A 50 -10.32 11.72 -11.62
N LEU A 51 -10.39 10.70 -12.50
CA LEU A 51 -9.24 10.23 -13.30
C LEU A 51 -8.48 11.35 -14.01
N HIS A 52 -9.18 12.38 -14.49
CA HIS A 52 -8.57 13.52 -15.19
C HIS A 52 -7.75 14.45 -14.27
N LEU A 53 -7.92 14.34 -12.94
CA LEU A 53 -7.19 15.08 -11.93
C LEU A 53 -5.93 14.34 -11.45
N PHE A 54 -5.72 13.08 -11.88
CA PHE A 54 -4.54 12.30 -11.52
C PHE A 54 -3.32 12.76 -12.32
N GLU A 55 -2.37 13.37 -11.62
CA GLU A 55 -1.03 13.63 -12.12
C GLU A 55 -0.12 12.38 -12.04
N PRO A 56 0.95 12.30 -12.85
CA PRO A 56 1.90 11.18 -12.82
C PRO A 56 2.43 10.80 -11.43
N LYS A 57 2.58 11.77 -10.52
CA LYS A 57 3.03 11.55 -9.14
C LYS A 57 2.14 10.59 -8.36
N HIS A 58 0.82 10.60 -8.63
CA HIS A 58 -0.12 9.73 -7.93
C HIS A 58 0.20 8.26 -8.20
N PHE A 59 0.65 7.89 -9.42
CA PHE A 59 0.97 6.51 -9.79
C PHE A 59 2.32 5.97 -9.26
N ILE A 60 3.10 6.80 -8.56
CA ILE A 60 4.38 6.39 -7.98
C ILE A 60 4.19 5.72 -6.61
N TYR A 61 3.17 6.15 -5.86
CA TYR A 61 2.82 5.58 -4.56
C TYR A 61 1.47 4.86 -4.62
N ARG A 62 1.28 3.88 -3.74
CA ARG A 62 0.01 3.17 -3.59
C ARG A 62 -0.93 4.03 -2.76
N PHE A 63 -2.01 4.51 -3.37
CA PHE A 63 -3.16 5.13 -2.70
C PHE A 63 -4.23 4.08 -2.38
#